data_AF-A0A2S9RPC5-F1
#
_entry.id   AF-A0A2S9RPC5-F1
#
_cell.length_a   1.000
_cell.length_b   1.000
_cell.length_c   1.000
_cell.angle_alpha   90.00
_cell.angle_beta   90.00
_cell.angle_gamma   90.00
#
_symmetry.space_group_name_H-M   'P 1'
#
loop_
_entity.id
_entity.type
_entity.pdbx_description
1 polymer ?
#
loop_
_entity_poly.entity_id
_entity_poly.type
_entity_poly.pdbx_seq_one_letter_code
_entity_poly.pdbx_strand_id
1 'polypeptide(L)'
;MQSLHIKSIKTYSDLRDSGSIEQDASQVIMLYRENAYKADCDNPYSEAIVTKNRFGGLGTAYMKFDKGHLLDCDQAQAYQFINEKPQQQAKTYAAKSYGKGAIQ
;
A
#
# COMPACT_ATOMS: atom_id res chain seq x y z
N MET A 1 5.10 0.15 17.45
CA MET A 1 4.74 -1.01 16.59
C MET A 1 3.57 -0.58 15.71
N GLN A 2 3.86 0.07 14.58
CA GLN A 2 2.79 0.56 13.70
C GLN A 2 2.14 -0.61 12.97
N SER A 3 0.82 -0.72 13.13
CA SER A 3 -0.03 -1.71 12.48
C SER A 3 0.10 -1.55 10.95
N LEU A 4 0.70 -2.56 10.29
CA LEU A 4 0.70 -2.67 8.83
C LEU A 4 -0.76 -2.76 8.37
N HIS A 5 -1.29 -1.67 7.82
CA HIS A 5 -2.50 -1.68 7.03
C HIS A 5 -2.21 -2.41 5.72
N ILE A 6 -2.41 -3.73 5.71
CA ILE A 6 -2.33 -4.54 4.50
C ILE A 6 -3.52 -4.13 3.62
N LYS A 7 -3.29 -3.23 2.65
CA LYS A 7 -4.25 -2.86 1.60
C LYS A 7 -4.60 -4.12 0.78
N SER A 8 -5.62 -4.87 1.19
CA SER A 8 -6.30 -5.91 0.40
C SER A 8 -5.38 -6.72 -0.56
N ILE A 9 -4.20 -7.13 -0.11
CA ILE A 9 -3.36 -8.06 -0.86
C ILE A 9 -4.13 -9.38 -0.86
N LYS A 10 -4.33 -9.96 -2.06
CA LYS A 10 -4.93 -11.27 -2.29
C LYS A 10 -4.58 -12.20 -1.13
N THR A 11 -5.55 -12.40 -0.26
CA THR A 11 -5.37 -13.11 1.00
C THR A 11 -4.92 -14.54 0.66
N TYR A 12 -4.17 -15.16 1.56
CA TYR A 12 -3.74 -16.57 1.62
C TYR A 12 -4.63 -17.64 0.92
N SER A 13 -5.92 -17.38 0.67
CA SER A 13 -6.82 -18.26 -0.07
C SER A 13 -6.30 -18.67 -1.44
N ASP A 14 -5.59 -17.79 -2.17
CA ASP A 14 -5.04 -18.14 -3.49
C ASP A 14 -3.96 -19.26 -3.37
N LEU A 15 -3.35 -19.46 -2.20
CA LEU A 15 -2.45 -20.59 -1.92
C LEU A 15 -3.14 -21.79 -1.29
N ARG A 16 -4.29 -21.60 -0.62
CA ARG A 16 -5.06 -22.71 -0.04
C ARG A 16 -5.58 -23.68 -1.09
N ASP A 17 -5.97 -23.16 -2.27
CA ASP A 17 -6.40 -24.00 -3.40
C ASP A 17 -5.24 -24.82 -4.00
N SER A 18 -3.99 -24.47 -3.65
CA SER A 18 -2.79 -25.18 -4.09
C SER A 18 -2.38 -26.35 -3.17
N GLY A 19 -3.11 -26.58 -2.07
CA GLY A 19 -2.91 -27.72 -1.17
C GLY A 19 -1.73 -27.54 -0.19
N SER A 20 -0.87 -28.56 -0.07
CA SER A 20 0.17 -28.66 0.98
C SER A 20 1.38 -27.74 0.80
N ILE A 21 1.56 -27.13 -0.36
CA ILE A 21 2.73 -26.29 -0.67
C ILE A 21 2.84 -25.07 0.26
N GLU A 22 1.70 -24.50 0.61
CA GLU A 22 1.64 -23.45 1.63
C GLU A 22 2.13 -23.96 2.98
N GLN A 23 1.74 -25.18 3.38
CA GLN A 23 2.14 -25.75 4.66
C GLN A 23 3.64 -25.98 4.70
N ASP A 24 4.23 -26.52 3.63
CA ASP A 24 5.65 -26.88 3.56
C ASP A 24 6.60 -25.70 3.32
N ALA A 25 6.09 -24.60 2.76
CA ALA A 25 6.90 -23.40 2.52
C ALA A 25 7.50 -22.84 3.82
N SER A 26 8.81 -22.62 3.83
CA SER A 26 9.47 -21.92 4.94
C SER A 26 9.24 -20.41 4.89
N GLN A 27 9.14 -19.87 3.68
CA GLN A 27 8.87 -18.46 3.41
C GLN A 27 7.89 -18.34 2.24
N VAL A 28 7.01 -17.34 2.31
CA VAL A 28 6.10 -16.96 1.23
C VAL A 28 6.22 -15.47 1.04
N ILE A 29 6.49 -15.06 -0.20
CA ILE A 29 6.65 -13.66 -0.59
C ILE A 29 5.61 -13.38 -1.67
N MET A 30 4.74 -12.41 -1.39
CA MET A 30 3.74 -11.93 -2.33
C MET A 30 4.24 -10.66 -3.00
N LEU A 31 4.06 -10.56 -4.32
CA LEU A 31 4.34 -9.35 -5.07
C LEU A 31 3.03 -8.58 -5.28
N TYR A 32 3.04 -7.31 -4.91
CA TYR A 32 1.92 -6.40 -5.14
C TYR A 32 2.38 -5.14 -5.86
N ARG A 33 1.56 -4.69 -6.81
CA ARG A 33 1.83 -3.48 -7.59
C ARG A 33 0.52 -2.74 -7.85
N GLU A 34 0.33 -1.56 -7.25
CA GLU A 34 -0.96 -0.86 -7.30
C GLU A 34 -1.34 -0.44 -8.73
N ASN A 35 -0.36 -0.01 -9.54
CA ASN A 35 -0.57 0.38 -10.94
C ASN A 35 -0.90 -0.81 -11.88
N ALA A 36 -0.77 -2.07 -11.42
CA ALA A 36 -1.26 -3.22 -12.17
C ALA A 36 -2.79 -3.35 -12.12
N TYR A 37 -3.39 -2.88 -11.02
CA TYR A 37 -4.83 -2.99 -10.76
C TYR A 37 -5.57 -1.68 -11.02
N LYS A 38 -4.90 -0.54 -10.88
CA LYS A 38 -5.45 0.81 -11.07
C LYS A 38 -4.66 1.53 -12.15
N ALA A 39 -5.25 1.71 -13.32
CA ALA A 39 -4.60 2.36 -14.46
C ALA A 39 -4.17 3.81 -14.15
N ASP A 40 -4.97 4.54 -13.36
CA ASP A 40 -4.70 5.94 -12.99
C ASP A 40 -3.81 6.09 -11.74
N CYS A 41 -3.04 5.06 -11.40
CA CYS A 41 -2.14 5.09 -10.25
C CYS A 41 -0.70 5.39 -10.71
N ASP A 42 -0.19 6.56 -10.35
CA ASP A 42 1.20 6.96 -10.60
C ASP A 42 2.18 6.46 -9.52
N ASN A 43 1.88 5.31 -8.90
CA ASN A 43 2.80 4.69 -7.96
C ASN A 43 3.88 3.92 -8.74
N PRO A 44 5.17 4.34 -8.69
CA PRO A 44 6.24 3.66 -9.40
C PRO A 44 6.76 2.42 -8.67
N TYR A 45 6.29 2.18 -7.45
CA TYR A 45 6.81 1.13 -6.57
C TYR A 45 5.95 -0.15 -6.62
N SER A 46 6.64 -1.27 -6.45
CA SER A 46 6.09 -2.59 -6.15
C SER A 46 6.51 -3.01 -4.74
N GLU A 47 5.67 -3.82 -4.11
CA GLU A 47 5.85 -4.33 -2.75
C GLU A 47 6.13 -5.83 -2.81
N ALA A 48 7.27 -6.27 -2.26
CA ALA A 48 7.55 -7.66 -1.93
C ALA A 48 7.24 -7.89 -0.45
N ILE A 49 6.14 -8.59 -0.20
CA ILE A 49 5.55 -8.74 1.13
C ILE A 49 5.81 -10.16 1.62
N VAL A 50 6.58 -10.28 2.69
CA VAL A 50 6.80 -11.55 3.36
C VAL A 50 5.56 -11.88 4.17
N THR A 51 4.74 -12.81 3.68
CA THR A 51 3.48 -13.24 4.32
C THR A 51 3.65 -14.50 5.16
N LYS A 52 4.72 -15.26 4.94
CA LYS A 52 5.15 -16.38 5.79
C LYS A 52 6.65 -16.31 5.98
N ASN A 53 7.12 -16.50 7.21
CA ASN A 53 8.52 -16.70 7.51
C ASN A 53 8.66 -17.53 8.79
N ARG A 54 9.07 -18.80 8.67
CA ARG A 54 9.24 -19.69 9.84
C ARG A 54 10.44 -19.31 10.72
N PHE A 55 11.43 -18.61 10.16
CA PHE A 55 12.71 -18.34 10.80
C PHE A 55 13.00 -16.85 10.96
N GLY A 56 11.98 -16.00 11.00
CA GLY A 56 12.20 -14.56 11.12
C GLY A 56 10.93 -13.73 11.12
N GLY A 57 11.11 -12.42 11.05
CA GLY A 57 10.01 -11.46 11.00
C GLY A 57 9.31 -11.45 9.65
N LEU A 58 8.10 -10.89 9.67
CA LEU A 58 7.40 -10.44 8.46
C LEU A 58 7.86 -9.02 8.12
N GLY A 59 7.66 -8.62 6.88
CA GLY A 59 8.01 -7.29 6.42
C GLY A 59 7.70 -7.09 4.95
N THR A 60 7.86 -5.85 4.51
CA THR A 60 7.68 -5.45 3.11
C THR A 60 8.96 -4.78 2.64
N ALA A 61 9.48 -5.22 1.50
CA ALA A 61 10.53 -4.55 0.76
C ALA A 61 9.93 -3.86 -0.47
N TYR A 62 10.45 -2.68 -0.79
CA TYR A 62 9.98 -1.88 -1.91
C TYR A 62 10.95 -1.96 -3.09
N MET A 63 10.41 -1.99 -4.30
CA MET A 63 11.19 -2.03 -5.54
C MET A 63 10.58 -1.05 -6.53
N LYS A 64 11.39 -0.39 -7.36
CA LYS A 64 10.86 0.36 -8.50
C LYS A 64 10.51 -0.62 -9.62
N PHE A 65 9.38 -0.41 -10.28
CA PHE A 65 9.03 -1.18 -11.47
C PHE A 65 9.15 -0.30 -12.71
N ASP A 66 10.06 -0.64 -13.62
CA ASP A 66 10.26 0.08 -14.87
C ASP A 66 10.37 -0.90 -16.04
N LYS A 67 9.51 -0.74 -17.05
CA LYS A 67 9.49 -1.54 -18.29
C LYS A 67 9.58 -3.06 -18.09
N GLY A 68 8.93 -3.60 -17.04
CA GLY A 68 8.95 -5.03 -16.75
C GLY A 68 10.05 -5.49 -15.79
N HIS A 69 10.94 -4.59 -15.37
CA HIS A 69 12.05 -4.89 -14.46
C HIS A 69 11.78 -4.38 -13.06
N LEU A 70 12.13 -5.20 -12.06
CA LEU A 70 12.20 -4.79 -10.66
C LEU A 70 13.61 -4.26 -10.40
N LEU A 71 13.67 -3.01 -9.95
CA LEU A 71 14.91 -2.28 -9.70
C LEU A 71 14.97 -1.88 -8.22
N ASP A 72 16.19 -1.75 -7.71
CA ASP A 72 16.43 -1.27 -6.35
C ASP A 72 15.89 0.16 -6.17
N CYS A 73 15.46 0.46 -4.94
CA CYS A 73 15.03 1.79 -4.56
C CYS A 73 15.35 2.08 -3.09
N ASP A 74 15.34 3.37 -2.75
CA ASP A 74 15.42 3.82 -1.37
C ASP A 74 14.15 3.40 -0.62
N GLN A 75 14.32 2.54 0.40
CA GLN A 75 13.22 1.96 1.15
C GLN A 75 12.45 2.99 1.97
N ALA A 76 13.14 4.00 2.52
CA ALA A 76 12.51 5.02 3.34
C ALA A 76 11.65 5.93 2.47
N GLN A 77 12.17 6.35 1.31
CA GLN A 77 11.41 7.18 0.37
C GLN A 77 10.20 6.44 -0.19
N ALA A 78 10.35 5.17 -0.58
CA ALA A 78 9.24 4.35 -1.05
C ALA A 78 8.17 4.15 0.05
N TYR A 79 8.60 3.89 1.29
CA TYR A 79 7.70 3.80 2.43
C TYR A 79 6.93 5.11 2.65
N GLN A 80 7.59 6.26 2.62
CA GLN A 80 6.89 7.55 2.75
C GLN A 80 5.89 7.74 1.60
N PHE A 81 6.32 7.54 0.36
CA PHE A 81 5.44 7.70 -0.81
C PHE A 81 4.17 6.83 -0.72
N ILE A 82 4.30 5.57 -0.29
CA ILE A 82 3.18 4.62 -0.22
C ILE A 82 2.25 4.93 0.97
N ASN A 83 2.79 5.41 2.10
CA ASN A 83 2.02 5.63 3.33
C ASN A 83 1.53 7.08 3.50
N GLU A 84 2.13 8.04 2.81
CA GLU A 84 1.61 9.40 2.73
C GLU A 84 0.26 9.37 2.02
N LYS A 85 -0.81 9.44 2.82
CA LYS A 85 -2.14 9.76 2.31
C LYS A 85 -2.01 11.11 1.59
N PRO A 86 -2.50 11.29 0.36
CA PRO A 86 -2.70 12.64 -0.13
C PRO A 86 -3.53 13.34 0.94
N GLN A 87 -2.97 14.41 1.52
CA GLN A 87 -3.76 15.30 2.37
C GLN A 87 -4.97 15.65 1.52
N GLN A 88 -6.14 15.12 1.89
CA GLN A 88 -7.38 15.61 1.33
C GLN A 88 -7.32 17.10 1.59
N GLN A 89 -7.14 17.89 0.52
CA GLN A 89 -7.24 19.33 0.60
C GLN A 89 -8.51 19.59 1.38
N ALA A 90 -8.37 20.11 2.59
CA ALA A 90 -9.50 20.55 3.36
C ALA A 90 -10.21 21.52 2.42
N LYS A 91 -11.36 21.11 1.86
CA LYS A 91 -12.20 22.02 1.10
C LYS A 91 -12.51 23.12 2.10
N THR A 92 -11.87 24.28 1.93
CA THR A 92 -12.15 25.46 2.73
C THR A 92 -13.60 25.78 2.43
N TYR A 93 -14.50 25.34 3.30
CA TYR A 93 -15.89 25.76 3.23
C TYR A 93 -15.84 27.27 3.38
N ALA A 94 -16.09 27.99 2.29
CA ALA A 94 -16.18 29.43 2.31
C ALA A 94 -17.16 29.81 3.43
N ALA A 95 -16.65 30.48 4.46
CA ALA A 95 -17.46 30.93 5.58
C ALA A 95 -18.56 31.84 5.02
N LYS A 96 -19.79 31.34 4.93
CA LYS A 96 -20.96 32.19 4.68
C LYS A 96 -21.11 33.10 5.89
N SER A 97 -20.65 34.34 5.74
CA SER A 97 -20.91 35.43 6.68
C SER A 97 -22.42 35.68 6.68
N TYR A 98 -23.11 35.28 7.75
CA TYR A 98 -24.48 35.73 7.99
C TYR A 98 -24.42 37.22 8.34
N GLY A 99 -24.89 38.05 7.42
CA GLY A 99 -25.01 39.49 7.64
C GLY A 99 -25.88 39.77 8.86
N LYS A 100 -25.29 40.43 9.86
CA LYS A 100 -26.05 41.22 10.84
C LYS A 100 -26.67 42.40 10.09
N GLY A 101 -27.99 42.43 9.96
CA GLY A 101 -28.71 43.54 9.36
C GLY A 101 -30.10 43.72 9.98
N ALA A 102 -30.18 44.67 10.91
CA ALA A 102 -31.34 45.46 11.33
C ALA A 102 -32.64 44.74 11.72
N ILE A 103 -32.88 44.64 13.04
CA ILE A 103 -34.22 44.77 13.61
C ILE A 103 -34.51 46.28 13.75
N GLN A 104 -35.57 46.74 13.08
CA GLN A 104 -36.19 48.05 13.27
C GLN A 104 -37.52 47.86 14.00
#